data_AF-A0A2H2ZVD8-F1
#
_entry.id   AF-A0A2H2ZVD8-F1
#
_cell.length_a   1.000
_cell.length_b   1.000
_cell.length_c   1.000
_cell.angle_alpha   90.00
_cell.angle_beta   90.00
_cell.angle_gamma   90.00
#
_symmetry.space_group_name_H-M   'P 1'
#
loop_
_entity.id
_entity.type
_entity.pdbx_description
1 polymer ?
#
loop_
_entity_poly.entity_id
_entity_poly.type
_entity_poly.pdbx_seq_one_letter_code
_entity_poly.pdbx_strand_id
1 'polypeptide(L)'
;MSSQPYPYTHSPSLSPLSTLSPQSLSTTSDPPIAHPMTSVLILRQQPHQPPSQSHPQQGTTITITTTQPPSIPPPQILLLRRSPTDSYPLKWETPGGSVDPTDPSILSAAARELHEEASLSNPHFHATVGMARSVNAQEAAQMGEWGIPPEKEDAKDVDLQGVVGLQTMKVTTFLETGNVWGKINFITTVDEGVSERVVTDPEEHTEWGWFTEDEVRRGRAWRRVDDDDGKVEMREKVLEFTSQAVWGSILESFRVGRELGIIV
;
A
#
# COMPACT_ATOMS: atom_id res chain seq x y z
N MET A 1 15.99 -26.35 -12.13
CA MET A 1 15.27 -25.54 -11.12
C MET A 1 14.58 -24.43 -11.89
N SER A 2 13.25 -24.47 -12.01
CA SER A 2 12.51 -23.37 -12.64
C SER A 2 12.75 -22.12 -11.81
N SER A 3 13.23 -21.04 -12.42
CA SER A 3 13.27 -19.73 -11.76
C SER A 3 11.86 -19.38 -11.32
N GLN A 4 11.70 -18.94 -10.08
CA GLN A 4 10.44 -18.40 -9.61
C GLN A 4 10.06 -17.19 -10.49
N PRO A 5 8.84 -17.14 -11.08
CA PRO A 5 8.49 -16.13 -12.08
C PRO A 5 8.56 -14.70 -11.54
N TYR A 6 8.35 -14.53 -10.23
CA TYR A 6 8.35 -13.24 -9.54
C TYR A 6 9.35 -13.28 -8.38
N PRO A 7 10.64 -12.96 -8.63
CA PRO A 7 11.66 -12.95 -7.59
C PRO A 7 11.39 -11.82 -6.57
N TYR A 8 11.73 -12.09 -5.33
CA TYR A 8 11.64 -11.14 -4.21
C TYR A 8 12.78 -11.36 -3.23
N THR A 9 12.97 -10.40 -2.34
CA THR A 9 13.81 -10.53 -1.15
C THR A 9 12.97 -10.22 0.10
N HIS A 10 13.44 -10.62 1.27
CA HIS A 10 12.73 -10.35 2.52
C HIS A 10 13.67 -10.24 3.71
N SER A 11 13.22 -9.54 4.74
CA SER A 11 13.88 -9.51 6.04
C SER A 11 13.96 -10.92 6.66
N PRO A 12 15.01 -11.23 7.45
CA PRO A 12 15.13 -12.53 8.11
C PRO A 12 13.92 -12.91 8.99
N SER A 13 13.24 -11.93 9.58
CA SER A 13 12.01 -12.11 10.37
C SER A 13 10.86 -12.74 9.59
N LEU A 14 10.85 -12.61 8.26
CA LEU A 14 9.81 -13.16 7.38
C LEU A 14 10.21 -14.51 6.76
N SER A 15 11.38 -15.07 7.10
CA SER A 15 11.85 -16.34 6.54
C SER A 15 10.83 -17.47 6.60
N PRO A 16 10.06 -17.67 7.70
CA PRO A 16 9.03 -18.70 7.72
C PRO A 16 7.99 -18.54 6.60
N LEU A 17 7.60 -17.30 6.28
CA LEU A 17 6.60 -16.99 5.26
C LEU A 17 7.08 -17.21 3.82
N SER A 18 8.40 -17.38 3.62
CA SER A 18 8.97 -17.70 2.31
C SER A 18 8.80 -19.17 1.93
N THR A 19 8.59 -20.06 2.91
CA THR A 19 8.52 -21.52 2.72
C THR A 19 7.21 -22.16 3.15
N LEU A 20 6.34 -21.43 3.88
CA LEU A 20 5.04 -21.94 4.29
C LEU A 20 4.09 -22.00 3.11
N SER A 21 3.45 -23.16 2.94
CA SER A 21 2.39 -23.28 1.95
C SER A 21 1.16 -22.48 2.38
N PRO A 22 0.42 -21.87 1.44
CA PRO A 22 -0.81 -21.14 1.73
C PRO A 22 -1.81 -21.89 2.62
N GLN A 23 -1.97 -23.21 2.40
CA GLN A 23 -2.93 -24.05 3.11
C GLN A 23 -2.60 -24.22 4.61
N SER A 24 -1.34 -24.03 4.99
CA SER A 24 -0.90 -24.20 6.39
C SER A 24 -1.37 -23.07 7.29
N LEU A 25 -1.74 -21.91 6.74
CA LEU A 25 -2.10 -20.72 7.51
C LEU A 25 -3.56 -20.73 7.94
N SER A 26 -4.44 -21.26 7.08
CA SER A 26 -5.88 -21.32 7.29
C SER A 26 -6.29 -21.96 8.62
N THR A 27 -5.49 -22.90 9.15
CA THR A 27 -5.78 -23.64 10.38
C THR A 27 -5.10 -23.08 11.63
N THR A 28 -4.31 -22.01 11.50
CA THR A 28 -3.44 -21.48 12.56
C THR A 28 -3.95 -20.19 13.21
N SER A 29 -5.13 -19.74 12.82
CA SER A 29 -5.83 -18.57 13.37
C SER A 29 -7.13 -18.96 14.08
N ASP A 30 -7.57 -18.10 15.00
CA ASP A 30 -8.91 -18.17 15.61
C ASP A 30 -9.63 -16.82 15.38
N PRO A 31 -10.70 -16.75 14.57
CA PRO A 31 -11.29 -17.88 13.81
C PRO A 31 -10.40 -18.38 12.67
N PRO A 32 -10.62 -19.62 12.18
CA PRO A 32 -9.92 -20.15 11.00
C PRO A 32 -10.13 -19.28 9.77
N ILE A 33 -9.05 -18.98 9.04
CA ILE A 33 -9.10 -18.22 7.79
C ILE A 33 -9.42 -19.17 6.65
N ALA A 34 -10.59 -19.01 6.02
CA ALA A 34 -10.97 -19.81 4.87
C ALA A 34 -10.18 -19.40 3.61
N HIS A 35 -10.01 -18.10 3.40
CA HIS A 35 -9.39 -17.53 2.20
C HIS A 35 -8.28 -16.54 2.57
N PRO A 36 -7.00 -16.93 2.47
CA PRO A 36 -5.89 -16.00 2.66
C PRO A 36 -5.72 -15.09 1.45
N MET A 37 -5.37 -13.82 1.72
CA MET A 37 -5.05 -12.82 0.72
C MET A 37 -3.86 -11.97 1.17
N THR A 38 -3.25 -11.26 0.25
CA THR A 38 -2.06 -10.42 0.49
C THR A 38 -2.37 -8.97 0.13
N SER A 39 -1.73 -8.04 0.84
CA SER A 39 -1.67 -6.63 0.50
C SER A 39 -0.22 -6.17 0.56
N VAL A 40 0.21 -5.36 -0.42
CA VAL A 40 1.58 -4.90 -0.56
C VAL A 40 1.64 -3.39 -0.32
N LEU A 41 2.02 -3.01 0.89
CA LEU A 41 2.15 -1.64 1.36
C LEU A 41 3.53 -1.08 0.94
N ILE A 42 3.61 -0.58 -0.28
CA ILE A 42 4.88 -0.13 -0.86
C ILE A 42 5.21 1.27 -0.36
N LEU A 43 6.17 1.38 0.55
CA LEU A 43 6.66 2.66 1.04
C LEU A 43 7.85 3.11 0.20
N ARG A 44 7.90 4.42 -0.10
CA ARG A 44 9.08 5.03 -0.70
C ARG A 44 9.43 6.35 -0.02
N GLN A 45 10.72 6.63 0.00
CA GLN A 45 11.29 7.91 0.37
C GLN A 45 11.82 8.56 -0.91
N GLN A 46 11.19 9.64 -1.40
CA GLN A 46 11.74 10.33 -2.57
C GLN A 46 13.11 10.91 -2.21
N PRO A 47 14.12 10.74 -3.09
CA PRO A 47 15.40 11.41 -2.89
C PRO A 47 15.17 12.92 -2.91
N HIS A 48 15.99 13.63 -2.15
CA HIS A 48 16.03 15.08 -2.20
C HIS A 48 16.43 15.52 -3.62
N GLN A 49 15.48 16.01 -4.43
CA GLN A 49 15.82 16.66 -5.69
C GLN A 49 16.64 17.92 -5.36
N PRO A 50 17.91 18.03 -5.81
CA PRO A 50 18.62 19.29 -5.70
C PRO A 50 17.82 20.36 -6.47
N PRO A 51 17.77 21.61 -5.98
CA PRO A 51 17.02 22.66 -6.65
C PRO A 51 17.43 22.73 -8.11
N SER A 52 16.48 22.49 -9.02
CA SER A 52 16.68 22.56 -10.45
C SER A 52 17.33 23.91 -10.77
N GLN A 53 18.54 23.88 -11.35
CA GLN A 53 19.15 25.08 -11.91
C GLN A 53 18.29 25.53 -13.08
N SER A 54 17.36 26.44 -12.83
CA SER A 54 16.71 27.20 -13.89
C SER A 54 17.80 27.94 -14.65
N HIS A 55 18.03 27.58 -15.91
CA HIS A 55 18.83 28.39 -16.81
C HIS A 55 18.19 29.79 -16.88
N PRO A 56 18.92 30.86 -16.53
CA PRO A 56 18.36 32.20 -16.60
C PRO A 56 18.19 32.58 -18.08
N GLN A 57 16.95 32.57 -18.56
CA GLN A 57 16.59 33.49 -19.64
C GLN A 57 16.65 34.91 -19.07
N GLN A 58 17.37 35.77 -19.77
CA GLN A 58 17.67 37.15 -19.38
C GLN A 58 16.38 37.93 -19.10
N GLY A 59 16.27 38.52 -17.90
CA GLY A 59 15.31 39.59 -17.63
C GLY A 59 14.72 39.61 -16.22
N THR A 60 15.24 40.52 -15.39
CA THR A 60 14.66 41.03 -14.12
C THR A 60 14.91 40.18 -12.87
N THR A 61 15.87 40.64 -12.05
CA THR A 61 16.19 40.10 -10.72
C THR A 61 15.08 40.43 -9.72
N ILE A 62 14.33 39.42 -9.27
CA ILE A 62 13.69 39.43 -7.95
C ILE A 62 14.41 38.38 -7.10
N THR A 63 15.23 38.83 -6.16
CA THR A 63 15.88 37.96 -5.18
C THR A 63 14.85 37.55 -4.14
N ILE A 64 14.25 36.37 -4.30
CA ILE A 64 13.50 35.72 -3.22
C ILE A 64 14.50 34.89 -2.42
N THR A 65 14.93 35.43 -1.27
CA THR A 65 15.78 34.71 -0.31
C THR A 65 14.89 33.77 0.50
N THR A 66 14.58 32.58 -0.01
CA THR A 66 13.87 31.57 0.77
C THR A 66 14.86 30.81 1.65
N THR A 67 14.99 31.21 2.91
CA THR A 67 15.82 30.57 3.95
C THR A 67 15.18 29.31 4.54
N GLN A 68 14.52 28.48 3.72
CA GLN A 68 13.95 27.23 4.21
C GLN A 68 15.01 26.13 4.05
N PRO A 69 15.42 25.44 5.13
CA PRO A 69 16.30 24.29 4.99
C PRO A 69 15.65 23.29 4.04
N PRO A 70 16.44 22.53 3.25
CA PRO A 70 15.91 21.50 2.38
C PRO A 70 15.02 20.55 3.19
N SER A 71 13.71 20.63 3.00
CA SER A 71 12.77 19.70 3.62
C SER A 71 12.88 18.37 2.86
N ILE A 72 13.25 17.31 3.56
CA ILE A 72 13.16 15.95 3.01
C ILE A 72 11.70 15.76 2.56
N PRO A 73 11.45 15.34 1.30
CA PRO A 73 10.09 15.08 0.85
C PRO A 73 9.39 14.09 1.78
N PRO A 74 8.09 14.24 2.06
CA PRO A 74 7.38 13.29 2.89
C PRO A 74 7.38 11.90 2.24
N PRO A 75 7.45 10.82 3.03
CA PRO A 75 7.33 9.47 2.52
C PRO A 75 5.97 9.25 1.87
N GLN A 76 5.92 8.34 0.90
CA GLN A 76 4.73 8.05 0.10
C GLN A 76 4.43 6.56 0.07
N ILE A 77 3.16 6.23 -0.18
CA ILE A 77 2.68 4.87 -0.44
C ILE A 77 1.99 4.80 -1.80
N LEU A 78 2.18 3.69 -2.52
CA LEU A 78 1.44 3.42 -3.76
C LEU A 78 0.02 2.96 -3.44
N LEU A 79 -0.97 3.60 -4.06
CA LEU A 79 -2.34 3.13 -4.07
C LEU A 79 -2.86 3.02 -5.51
N LEU A 80 -3.75 2.05 -5.73
CA LEU A 80 -4.48 1.81 -6.96
C LEU A 80 -5.95 2.14 -6.73
N ARG A 81 -6.64 2.56 -7.79
CA ARG A 81 -8.07 2.85 -7.78
C ARG A 81 -8.82 1.82 -8.60
N ARG A 82 -9.72 1.10 -7.94
CA ARG A 82 -10.53 0.05 -8.56
C ARG A 82 -11.34 0.58 -9.74
N SER A 83 -11.54 -0.29 -10.72
CA SER A 83 -12.36 -0.03 -11.89
C SER A 83 -13.84 0.23 -11.50
N PRO A 84 -14.56 1.07 -12.27
CA PRO A 84 -16.00 1.30 -12.06
C PRO A 84 -16.85 0.03 -12.16
N THR A 85 -16.35 -1.01 -12.84
CA THR A 85 -17.06 -2.28 -13.06
C THR A 85 -16.69 -3.37 -12.08
N ASP A 86 -15.78 -3.08 -11.16
CA ASP A 86 -15.32 -4.01 -10.14
C ASP A 86 -16.12 -3.86 -8.83
N SER A 87 -15.94 -4.80 -7.90
CA SER A 87 -16.39 -4.64 -6.50
C SER A 87 -15.78 -3.38 -5.89
N TYR A 88 -16.47 -2.76 -4.92
CA TYR A 88 -16.04 -1.49 -4.31
C TYR A 88 -15.56 -0.45 -5.35
N PRO A 89 -16.41 -0.11 -6.34
CA PRO A 89 -15.98 0.64 -7.52
C PRO A 89 -15.41 2.01 -7.12
N LEU A 90 -14.36 2.43 -7.83
CA LEU A 90 -13.68 3.71 -7.66
C LEU A 90 -12.99 3.92 -6.29
N LYS A 91 -12.95 2.90 -5.43
CA LYS A 91 -12.25 2.96 -4.15
C LYS A 91 -10.75 2.71 -4.33
N TRP A 92 -9.98 3.29 -3.42
CA TRP A 92 -8.53 3.22 -3.35
C TRP A 92 -8.09 2.11 -2.40
N GLU A 93 -7.03 1.42 -2.80
CA GLU A 93 -6.39 0.38 -2.00
C GLU A 93 -4.93 0.17 -2.38
N THR A 94 -4.27 -0.72 -1.66
CA THR A 94 -2.92 -1.21 -1.97
C THR A 94 -2.99 -2.33 -3.01
N PRO A 95 -1.95 -2.52 -3.84
CA PRO A 95 -1.85 -3.73 -4.65
C PRO A 95 -1.95 -4.99 -3.79
N GLY A 96 -2.59 -6.04 -4.29
CA GLY A 96 -2.71 -7.32 -3.62
C GLY A 96 -4.00 -8.06 -3.94
N GLY A 97 -3.94 -9.38 -3.86
CA GLY A 97 -5.07 -10.25 -4.15
C GLY A 97 -5.03 -11.56 -3.39
N SER A 98 -5.74 -12.55 -3.91
CA SER A 98 -5.93 -13.84 -3.24
C SER A 98 -4.66 -14.68 -3.31
N VAL A 99 -4.38 -15.43 -2.25
CA VAL A 99 -3.29 -16.43 -2.28
C VAL A 99 -3.84 -17.70 -2.93
N ASP A 100 -3.26 -18.10 -4.06
CA ASP A 100 -3.65 -19.32 -4.77
C ASP A 100 -3.03 -20.56 -4.08
N PRO A 101 -3.74 -21.70 -3.99
CA PRO A 101 -3.19 -22.95 -3.47
C PRO A 101 -1.88 -23.41 -4.14
N THR A 102 -1.62 -22.99 -5.36
CA THR A 102 -0.42 -23.30 -6.16
C THR A 102 0.72 -22.30 -5.94
N ASP A 103 0.49 -21.18 -5.25
CA ASP A 103 1.54 -20.25 -4.89
C ASP A 103 2.57 -20.96 -3.98
N PRO A 104 3.88 -20.89 -4.29
CA PRO A 104 4.90 -21.56 -3.49
C PRO A 104 4.94 -21.13 -2.02
N SER A 105 4.52 -19.90 -1.75
CA SER A 105 4.40 -19.32 -0.40
C SER A 105 3.60 -18.01 -0.42
N ILE A 106 3.24 -17.47 0.76
CA ILE A 106 2.53 -16.18 0.85
C ILE A 106 3.33 -15.05 0.21
N LEU A 107 4.65 -15.00 0.45
CA LEU A 107 5.51 -13.98 -0.14
C LEU A 107 5.58 -14.11 -1.67
N SER A 108 5.45 -15.34 -2.18
CA SER A 108 5.37 -15.60 -3.61
C SER A 108 4.07 -15.05 -4.21
N ALA A 109 2.94 -15.25 -3.51
CA ALA A 109 1.66 -14.67 -3.88
C ALA A 109 1.72 -13.13 -3.86
N ALA A 110 2.30 -12.53 -2.81
CA ALA A 110 2.44 -11.08 -2.70
C ALA A 110 3.28 -10.49 -3.85
N ALA A 111 4.37 -11.17 -4.22
CA ALA A 111 5.20 -10.75 -5.35
C ALA A 111 4.48 -10.91 -6.71
N ARG A 112 3.66 -11.97 -6.87
CA ARG A 112 2.82 -12.18 -8.06
C ARG A 112 1.77 -11.08 -8.20
N GLU A 113 0.97 -10.85 -7.17
CA GLU A 113 -0.10 -9.85 -7.17
C GLU A 113 0.45 -8.44 -7.44
N LEU A 114 1.58 -8.08 -6.81
CA LEU A 114 2.26 -6.82 -7.08
C LEU A 114 2.62 -6.65 -8.57
N HIS A 115 3.11 -7.73 -9.19
CA HIS A 115 3.47 -7.70 -10.60
C HIS A 115 2.23 -7.62 -11.49
N GLU A 116 1.19 -8.42 -11.21
CA GLU A 116 -0.05 -8.46 -12.00
C GLU A 116 -0.76 -7.10 -11.98
N GLU A 117 -0.89 -6.48 -10.81
CA GLU A 117 -1.70 -5.26 -10.67
C GLU A 117 -0.93 -3.95 -10.92
N ALA A 118 0.39 -3.93 -10.71
CA ALA A 118 1.19 -2.71 -10.79
C ALA A 118 2.44 -2.81 -11.68
N SER A 119 2.70 -3.98 -12.29
CA SER A 119 3.91 -4.26 -13.08
C SER A 119 5.23 -4.01 -12.34
N LEU A 120 5.20 -3.99 -11.00
CA LEU A 120 6.38 -3.80 -10.16
C LEU A 120 7.02 -5.16 -9.83
N SER A 121 8.35 -5.20 -9.77
CA SER A 121 9.13 -6.42 -9.60
C SER A 121 10.23 -6.26 -8.56
N ASN A 122 10.80 -7.38 -8.11
CA ASN A 122 11.88 -7.45 -7.12
C ASN A 122 11.56 -6.72 -5.80
N PRO A 123 10.37 -6.92 -5.19
CA PRO A 123 10.07 -6.31 -3.91
C PRO A 123 11.02 -6.82 -2.82
N HIS A 124 11.30 -5.96 -1.85
CA HIS A 124 11.85 -6.34 -0.55
C HIS A 124 10.76 -6.24 0.51
N PHE A 125 10.39 -7.38 1.10
CA PHE A 125 9.40 -7.46 2.17
C PHE A 125 10.05 -7.29 3.55
N HIS A 126 9.65 -6.26 4.29
CA HIS A 126 10.29 -5.91 5.56
C HIS A 126 9.63 -6.54 6.77
N ALA A 127 8.30 -6.43 6.84
CA ALA A 127 7.49 -6.86 7.98
C ALA A 127 6.02 -7.03 7.57
N THR A 128 5.25 -7.66 8.43
CA THR A 128 3.78 -7.65 8.34
C THR A 128 3.19 -6.60 9.27
N VAL A 129 2.04 -6.05 8.91
CA VAL A 129 1.31 -5.08 9.73
C VAL A 129 -0.18 -5.38 9.77
N GLY A 130 -0.79 -5.13 10.93
CA GLY A 130 -2.24 -5.21 11.10
C GLY A 130 -2.93 -3.88 10.78
N MET A 131 -4.09 -3.65 11.39
CA MET A 131 -4.77 -2.36 11.39
C MET A 131 -4.09 -1.38 12.35
N ALA A 132 -4.39 -0.09 12.18
CA ALA A 132 -4.02 0.93 13.16
C ALA A 132 -4.59 0.58 14.54
N ARG A 133 -3.74 0.71 15.58
CA ARG A 133 -4.11 0.41 16.98
C ARG A 133 -5.32 1.20 17.46
N SER A 134 -5.46 2.42 16.95
CA SER A 134 -6.63 3.25 17.10
C SER A 134 -6.77 4.11 15.85
N VAL A 135 -8.02 4.36 15.47
CA VAL A 135 -8.36 5.26 14.39
C VAL A 135 -8.86 6.56 15.02
N ASN A 136 -8.35 7.70 14.55
CA ASN A 136 -8.85 8.99 15.00
C ASN A 136 -10.27 9.20 14.44
N ALA A 137 -11.27 9.28 15.32
CA ALA A 137 -12.66 9.41 14.94
C ALA A 137 -12.96 10.69 14.13
N GLN A 138 -12.23 11.78 14.37
CA GLN A 138 -12.41 13.02 13.61
C GLN A 138 -11.88 12.89 12.18
N GLU A 139 -10.73 12.23 12.00
CA GLU A 139 -10.16 11.95 10.68
C GLU A 139 -11.06 10.97 9.92
N ALA A 140 -11.52 9.91 10.58
CA ALA A 140 -12.46 8.94 9.99
C ALA A 140 -13.79 9.59 9.57
N ALA A 141 -14.32 10.53 10.36
CA ALA A 141 -15.57 11.24 10.05
C ALA A 141 -15.43 12.23 8.89
N GLN A 142 -14.21 12.63 8.52
CA GLN A 142 -13.93 13.50 7.38
C GLN A 142 -13.76 12.73 6.06
N MET A 143 -13.66 11.40 6.14
CA MET A 143 -13.55 10.57 4.95
C MET A 143 -14.81 10.67 4.09
N GLY A 144 -14.60 10.51 2.78
CA GLY A 144 -15.70 10.35 1.83
C GLY A 144 -16.44 9.03 2.05
N GLU A 145 -17.07 8.54 0.99
CA GLU A 145 -17.79 7.28 1.09
C GLU A 145 -16.82 6.10 1.26
N TRP A 146 -17.08 5.26 2.25
CA TRP A 146 -16.40 3.97 2.40
C TRP A 146 -16.99 2.94 1.43
N GLY A 147 -16.16 2.01 0.94
CA GLY A 147 -16.67 0.83 0.22
C GLY A 147 -17.57 -0.02 1.11
N ILE A 148 -17.09 -0.33 2.33
CA ILE A 148 -17.87 -0.92 3.42
C ILE A 148 -18.07 0.16 4.50
N PRO A 149 -19.32 0.55 4.81
CA PRO A 149 -19.59 1.47 5.91
C PRO A 149 -19.01 0.94 7.25
N PRO A 150 -18.36 1.77 8.08
CA PRO A 150 -17.70 1.33 9.30
C PRO A 150 -18.60 0.56 10.27
N GLU A 151 -19.90 0.89 10.32
CA GLU A 151 -20.88 0.19 11.16
C GLU A 151 -21.26 -1.21 10.66
N LYS A 152 -20.88 -1.54 9.42
CA LYS A 152 -21.06 -2.86 8.80
C LYS A 152 -19.75 -3.62 8.65
N GLU A 153 -18.62 -2.97 8.89
CA GLU A 153 -17.30 -3.57 8.82
C GLU A 153 -17.05 -4.42 10.07
N ASP A 154 -16.83 -5.73 9.89
CA ASP A 154 -16.46 -6.66 10.97
C ASP A 154 -14.97 -7.05 10.90
N ALA A 155 -14.11 -6.11 10.51
CA ALA A 155 -12.70 -6.35 10.34
C ALA A 155 -11.97 -6.47 11.69
N LYS A 156 -11.13 -7.50 11.86
CA LYS A 156 -10.42 -7.79 13.12
C LYS A 156 -9.02 -8.30 12.87
N ASP A 157 -8.04 -7.75 13.58
CA ASP A 157 -6.70 -8.34 13.61
C ASP A 157 -6.70 -9.57 14.50
N VAL A 158 -6.31 -10.69 13.92
CA VAL A 158 -6.04 -11.94 14.65
C VAL A 158 -4.55 -12.22 14.62
N ASP A 159 -4.08 -12.84 15.69
CA ASP A 159 -2.71 -13.29 15.79
C ASP A 159 -2.60 -14.69 15.18
N LEU A 160 -1.76 -14.84 14.15
CA LEU A 160 -1.43 -16.14 13.59
C LEU A 160 -0.41 -16.83 14.48
N GLN A 161 -0.79 -17.97 15.06
CA GLN A 161 0.01 -18.69 16.06
C GLN A 161 0.60 -19.98 15.47
N GLY A 162 1.64 -20.54 16.11
CA GLY A 162 2.10 -21.89 15.79
C GLY A 162 2.95 -22.05 14.53
N VAL A 163 3.32 -20.96 13.86
CA VAL A 163 4.35 -20.99 12.82
C VAL A 163 5.73 -20.94 13.46
N VAL A 164 6.47 -22.04 13.38
CA VAL A 164 7.82 -22.16 13.96
C VAL A 164 8.75 -21.10 13.35
N GLY A 165 9.38 -20.31 14.22
CA GLY A 165 10.35 -19.27 13.82
C GLY A 165 9.73 -17.94 13.42
N LEU A 166 8.40 -17.82 13.40
CA LEU A 166 7.71 -16.55 13.20
C LEU A 166 7.32 -15.96 14.55
N GLN A 167 7.61 -14.68 14.78
CA GLN A 167 6.98 -13.94 15.88
C GLN A 167 5.48 -13.79 15.60
N THR A 168 4.68 -13.47 16.61
CA THR A 168 3.23 -13.24 16.43
C THR A 168 2.96 -12.29 15.26
N MET A 169 2.29 -12.81 14.24
CA MET A 169 1.96 -12.08 13.02
C MET A 169 0.49 -11.68 13.05
N LYS A 170 0.19 -10.42 12.74
CA LYS A 170 -1.19 -9.95 12.62
C LYS A 170 -1.73 -10.22 11.22
N VAL A 171 -2.93 -10.77 11.16
CA VAL A 171 -3.72 -10.93 9.95
C VAL A 171 -5.03 -10.19 10.13
N THR A 172 -5.33 -9.27 9.22
CA THR A 172 -6.59 -8.53 9.26
C THR A 172 -7.68 -9.39 8.62
N THR A 173 -8.58 -9.90 9.45
CA THR A 173 -9.71 -10.73 9.03
C THR A 173 -10.92 -9.89 8.72
N PHE A 174 -11.76 -10.35 7.80
CA PHE A 174 -13.07 -9.76 7.51
C PHE A 174 -14.00 -10.82 6.92
N LEU A 175 -15.30 -10.53 6.88
CA LEU A 175 -16.31 -11.43 6.33
C LEU A 175 -16.63 -11.04 4.89
N GLU A 176 -16.50 -12.01 3.99
CA GLU A 176 -16.91 -11.87 2.60
C GLU A 176 -17.46 -13.20 2.09
N THR A 177 -18.58 -13.14 1.36
CA THR A 177 -19.33 -14.31 0.86
C THR A 177 -19.66 -15.37 1.92
N GLY A 178 -19.81 -14.95 3.19
CA GLY A 178 -20.10 -15.85 4.32
C GLY A 178 -18.88 -16.60 4.87
N ASN A 179 -17.68 -16.33 4.35
CA ASN A 179 -16.43 -16.93 4.80
C ASN A 179 -15.55 -15.89 5.51
N VAL A 180 -14.64 -16.36 6.37
CA VAL A 180 -13.59 -15.53 6.96
C VAL A 180 -12.44 -15.42 5.98
N TRP A 181 -12.20 -14.22 5.48
CA TRP A 181 -11.03 -13.87 4.69
C TRP A 181 -9.94 -13.32 5.61
N GLY A 182 -8.68 -13.55 5.27
CA GLY A 182 -7.53 -13.09 6.06
C GLY A 182 -6.53 -12.37 5.19
N LYS A 183 -6.41 -11.05 5.35
CA LYS A 183 -5.47 -10.19 4.64
C LYS A 183 -4.16 -10.04 5.41
N ILE A 184 -3.07 -10.51 4.81
CA ILE A 184 -1.71 -10.30 5.31
C ILE A 184 -1.13 -9.06 4.63
N ASN A 185 -0.94 -7.97 5.38
CA ASN A 185 -0.38 -6.74 4.83
C ASN A 185 1.15 -6.71 5.01
N PHE A 186 1.88 -6.60 3.91
CA PHE A 186 3.34 -6.57 3.89
C PHE A 186 3.88 -5.16 3.66
N ILE A 187 4.65 -4.65 4.61
CA ILE A 187 5.45 -3.43 4.41
C ILE A 187 6.58 -3.76 3.45
N THR A 188 6.63 -3.02 2.35
CA THR A 188 7.44 -3.37 1.18
C THR A 188 8.18 -2.16 0.65
N THR A 189 9.36 -2.38 0.08
CA THR A 189 10.05 -1.40 -0.77
C THR A 189 10.36 -2.03 -2.12
N VAL A 190 10.47 -1.21 -3.15
CA VAL A 190 10.96 -1.59 -4.48
C VAL A 190 12.09 -0.65 -4.87
N ASP A 191 12.96 -1.08 -5.78
CA ASP A 191 14.04 -0.23 -6.28
C ASP A 191 13.49 1.07 -6.90
N GLU A 192 14.19 2.19 -6.72
CA GLU A 192 13.73 3.52 -7.16
C GLU A 192 13.37 3.54 -8.66
N GLY A 193 14.25 2.97 -9.51
CA GLY A 193 14.02 2.89 -10.96
C GLY A 193 12.86 1.96 -11.38
N VAL A 194 12.39 1.11 -10.47
CA VAL A 194 11.20 0.26 -10.63
C VAL A 194 9.95 1.01 -10.15
N SER A 195 10.04 1.75 -9.04
CA SER A 195 8.93 2.50 -8.43
C SER A 195 8.26 3.54 -9.35
N GLU A 196 8.97 3.99 -10.38
CA GLU A 196 8.50 4.95 -11.38
C GLU A 196 7.81 4.31 -12.60
N ARG A 197 7.68 2.97 -12.63
CA ARG A 197 7.17 2.20 -13.79
C ARG A 197 5.83 1.51 -13.52
N VAL A 198 5.00 2.09 -12.66
CA VAL A 198 3.69 1.52 -12.34
C VAL A 198 2.83 1.47 -13.59
N VAL A 199 2.35 0.27 -13.94
CA VAL A 199 1.39 0.04 -15.01
C VAL A 199 0.31 -0.87 -14.46
N THR A 200 -0.95 -0.41 -14.55
CA THR A 200 -2.13 -1.12 -14.09
C THR A 200 -2.94 -1.65 -15.26
N ASP A 201 -3.69 -2.73 -15.05
CA ASP A 201 -4.72 -3.17 -16.00
C ASP A 201 -5.96 -2.26 -15.88
N PRO A 202 -6.39 -1.55 -16.94
CA PRO A 202 -7.58 -0.69 -16.88
C PRO A 202 -8.89 -1.44 -16.61
N GLU A 203 -8.97 -2.75 -16.84
CA GLU A 203 -10.16 -3.55 -16.50
C GLU A 203 -10.34 -3.68 -14.99
N GLU A 204 -9.24 -3.75 -14.24
CA GLU A 204 -9.22 -3.91 -12.78
C GLU A 204 -8.98 -2.56 -12.05
N HIS A 205 -8.11 -1.72 -12.59
CA HIS A 205 -7.58 -0.52 -11.95
C HIS A 205 -7.43 0.65 -12.94
N THR A 206 -8.24 1.69 -12.74
CA THR A 206 -8.30 2.83 -13.68
C THR A 206 -7.31 3.94 -13.38
N GLU A 207 -6.75 3.94 -12.17
CA GLU A 207 -5.88 5.02 -11.71
C GLU A 207 -4.91 4.51 -10.65
N TRP A 208 -3.76 5.16 -10.52
CA TRP A 208 -2.81 4.90 -9.44
C TRP A 208 -2.17 6.20 -8.98
N GLY A 209 -1.50 6.16 -7.83
CA GLY A 209 -0.71 7.29 -7.37
C GLY A 209 0.12 6.99 -6.14
N TRP A 210 1.17 7.79 -5.97
CA TRP A 210 1.93 7.86 -4.73
C TRP A 210 1.32 8.94 -3.83
N PHE A 211 0.99 8.57 -2.61
CA PHE A 211 0.29 9.43 -1.66
C PHE A 211 1.06 9.56 -0.35
N THR A 212 1.13 10.77 0.18
CA THR A 212 1.76 10.99 1.50
C THR A 212 0.84 10.50 2.61
N GLU A 213 1.41 10.26 3.79
CA GLU A 213 0.63 9.91 4.98
C GLU A 213 -0.46 10.96 5.29
N ASP A 214 -0.16 12.24 5.11
CA ASP A 214 -1.11 13.34 5.34
C ASP A 214 -2.26 13.34 4.30
N GLU A 215 -1.94 13.07 3.04
CA GLU A 215 -2.95 12.93 1.98
C GLU A 215 -3.89 11.74 2.25
N VAL A 216 -3.31 10.59 2.65
CA VAL A 216 -4.07 9.40 3.04
C VAL A 216 -4.92 9.70 4.28
N ARG A 217 -4.36 10.36 5.29
CA ARG A 217 -5.08 10.70 6.54
C ARG A 217 -6.27 11.61 6.29
N ARG A 218 -6.16 12.56 5.36
CA ARG A 218 -7.23 13.50 4.99
C ARG A 218 -8.21 12.95 3.95
N GLY A 219 -7.89 11.81 3.32
CA GLY A 219 -8.65 11.30 2.19
C GLY A 219 -8.66 12.24 0.98
N ARG A 220 -7.63 13.08 0.83
CA ARG A 220 -7.56 14.17 -0.15
C ARG A 220 -6.14 14.44 -0.60
N ALA A 221 -5.90 14.47 -1.91
CA ALA A 221 -4.59 14.68 -2.50
C ALA A 221 -4.64 15.70 -3.63
N TRP A 222 -3.73 16.67 -3.63
CA TRP A 222 -3.69 17.69 -4.69
C TRP A 222 -2.77 17.21 -5.82
N ARG A 223 -3.26 17.21 -7.06
CA ARG A 223 -2.48 16.78 -8.23
C ARG A 223 -2.43 17.87 -9.28
N ARG A 224 -1.28 18.00 -9.92
CA ARG A 224 -1.14 18.83 -11.12
C ARG A 224 -1.82 18.09 -12.26
N VAL A 225 -2.70 18.78 -12.96
CA VAL A 225 -3.31 18.32 -14.19
C VAL A 225 -2.90 19.34 -15.24
N ASP A 226 -2.21 18.86 -16.27
CA ASP A 226 -1.91 19.67 -17.44
C ASP A 226 -3.20 19.75 -18.27
N ASP A 227 -3.69 20.96 -18.53
CA ASP A 227 -4.76 21.14 -19.50
C ASP A 227 -4.21 21.14 -20.93
N ASP A 228 -5.07 20.89 -21.91
CA ASP A 228 -4.70 20.86 -23.34
C ASP A 228 -4.15 22.22 -23.84
N ASP A 229 -4.37 23.30 -23.08
CA ASP A 229 -3.92 24.66 -23.37
C ASP A 229 -2.56 25.00 -22.69
N GLY A 230 -1.93 24.06 -21.99
CA GLY A 230 -0.65 24.23 -21.31
C GLY A 230 -0.71 25.01 -19.99
N LYS A 231 -1.89 25.26 -19.43
CA LYS A 231 -2.04 25.76 -18.06
C LYS A 231 -2.00 24.59 -17.09
N VAL A 232 -1.26 24.82 -16.01
CA VAL A 232 -1.22 23.89 -14.88
C VAL A 232 -2.39 24.21 -13.96
N GLU A 233 -3.35 23.30 -13.85
CA GLU A 233 -4.40 23.35 -12.84
C GLU A 233 -4.07 22.40 -11.68
N MET A 234 -4.32 22.84 -10.45
CA MET A 234 -4.28 21.95 -9.29
C MET A 234 -5.68 21.40 -9.05
N ARG A 235 -5.86 20.09 -9.20
CA ARG A 235 -7.13 19.42 -8.88
C ARG A 235 -7.02 18.64 -7.58
N GLU A 236 -8.03 18.79 -6.75
CA GLU A 236 -8.17 17.95 -5.56
C GLU A 236 -8.71 16.58 -5.97
N LYS A 237 -8.03 15.55 -5.50
CA LYS A 237 -8.42 14.16 -5.67
C LYS A 237 -8.97 13.62 -4.36
N VAL A 238 -10.14 13.02 -4.44
CA VAL A 238 -10.79 12.33 -3.32
C VAL A 238 -10.24 10.90 -3.21
N LEU A 239 -9.73 10.55 -2.03
CA LEU A 239 -9.27 9.20 -1.69
C LEU A 239 -10.31 8.55 -0.79
N GLU A 240 -11.18 7.75 -1.41
CA GLU A 240 -12.16 6.92 -0.73
C GLU A 240 -11.67 5.48 -0.70
N PHE A 241 -11.60 4.87 0.47
CA PHE A 241 -11.02 3.54 0.63
C PHE A 241 -12.09 2.45 0.64
N THR A 242 -11.67 1.23 0.32
CA THR A 242 -12.54 0.04 0.36
C THR A 242 -13.13 -0.18 1.76
N SER A 243 -12.36 0.08 2.82
CA SER A 243 -12.85 -0.01 4.21
C SER A 243 -12.01 0.82 5.20
N GLN A 244 -12.48 0.98 6.44
CA GLN A 244 -11.74 1.66 7.49
C GLN A 244 -10.52 0.84 7.93
N ALA A 245 -10.61 -0.50 7.92
CA ALA A 245 -9.47 -1.38 8.18
C ALA A 245 -8.35 -1.18 7.17
N VAL A 246 -8.67 -1.12 5.87
CA VAL A 246 -7.67 -0.89 4.81
C VAL A 246 -6.98 0.45 5.00
N TRP A 247 -7.75 1.51 5.23
CA TRP A 247 -7.19 2.83 5.53
C TRP A 247 -6.31 2.82 6.80
N GLY A 248 -6.75 2.13 7.85
CA GLY A 248 -6.00 1.96 9.09
C GLY A 248 -4.68 1.22 8.88
N SER A 249 -4.66 0.13 8.12
CA SER A 249 -3.43 -0.61 7.79
C SER A 249 -2.45 0.22 6.97
N ILE A 250 -2.95 1.06 6.06
CA ILE A 250 -2.11 2.02 5.32
C ILE A 250 -1.45 3.01 6.28
N LEU A 251 -2.21 3.63 7.19
CA LEU A 251 -1.64 4.56 8.17
C LEU A 251 -0.66 3.89 9.14
N GLU A 252 -0.97 2.68 9.60
CA GLU A 252 -0.08 1.90 10.46
C GLU A 252 1.23 1.54 9.75
N SER A 253 1.19 1.32 8.43
CA SER A 253 2.40 1.07 7.63
C SER A 253 3.38 2.23 7.67
N PHE A 254 2.92 3.49 7.66
CA PHE A 254 3.80 4.65 7.82
C PHE A 254 4.43 4.70 9.21
N ARG A 255 3.66 4.41 10.26
CA ARG A 255 4.15 4.38 11.65
C ARG A 255 5.23 3.30 11.82
N VAL A 256 4.94 2.07 11.38
CA VAL A 256 5.86 0.94 11.47
C VAL A 256 7.05 1.13 10.52
N GLY A 257 6.85 1.71 9.34
CA GLY A 257 7.91 2.05 8.39
C GLY A 257 8.96 2.98 9.01
N ARG A 258 8.54 3.98 9.79
CA ARG A 258 9.45 4.83 10.57
C ARG A 258 10.13 4.08 11.71
N GLU A 259 9.39 3.23 12.44
CA GLU A 259 9.94 2.42 13.53
C GLU A 259 11.05 1.46 13.05
N LEU A 260 10.90 0.93 11.83
CA LEU A 260 11.87 0.06 11.19
C LEU A 260 13.00 0.81 10.46
N GLY A 261 12.92 2.15 10.38
CA GLY A 261 13.90 2.97 9.65
C GLY A 261 13.85 2.82 8.13
N ILE A 262 12.72 2.37 7.58
CA ILE A 262 12.48 2.21 6.13
C ILE A 262 12.25 3.58 5.47
N ILE A 263 11.58 4.47 6.20
CA ILE A 263 11.25 5.85 5.81
C ILE A 263 11.59 6.80 6.96
N VAL A 264 11.72 8.10 6.66
CA VAL A 264 12.07 9.16 7.63
C VAL A 264 10.92 10.13 7.82
#